data_AF-A0A915YJ56-F1
#
_entry.id   AF-A0A915YJ56-F1
#
_cell.length_a   1.000
_cell.length_b   1.000
_cell.length_c   1.000
_cell.angle_alpha   90.00
_cell.angle_beta   90.00
_cell.angle_gamma   90.00
#
_symmetry.space_group_name_H-M   'P 1'
#
loop_
_entity.id
_entity.type
_entity.pdbx_description
1 polymer ?
#
loop_
_entity_poly.entity_id
_entity_poly.type
_entity_poly.pdbx_seq_one_letter_code
_entity_poly.pdbx_strand_id
1 'polypeptide(L)'
;MRFLLIIIGLLLVVMVQGQSNEKHRVYFEQGQASISLEQLEEIKNLAKESMAKSNGRVVVHTYANDALEGDFNDRLSGRRAYLVQQCLERAGVPLGHMQIESKIQSTSSENCSACAEILVTTDSNFFSQNVYQDHIADFLMEGSGVYAQTFWIHPFRDVELTTKDGVLIQIPSGALSARDSGLVKFEVRFLKTKWEMLLHSLTTRATGQEFLALNRVVQLNAAQYGETLNVQKGHTITIVVPSDVYSKDAQLYQQKENRWDRPAAPAYVKTGSFYIGDDYWCSNLDENALTVPNYATPPTKPIYLEYDSMTIKQDEQLNSIQIRLDYLAEQKVNKKGKPQELTAQQKRNECVLKNKKDRLLIAKEKIKIETRQKNEEREAVYYQSLAVYNQERHLLQRSYLKGLDSIGGVQRSNINRCAELKQGVEDLKKTYGQADYEKMAARLRNQAIKDKLGYWIQTNQLGWLSVGNIAQRKDTDAVPYRVTTGISAYKVTAFLIFNETKDIVIGETLDATDIVFWEVPDGSKAKLFAVTQEGDNFLIAFHDLTTNGNPIELEFRQVSLEQILDALR
;
A
#
# COMPACT_ATOMS: atom_id res chain seq x y z
N MET A 1 -54.78 -19.91 3.11
CA MET A 1 -53.57 -19.31 2.51
C MET A 1 -52.34 -19.36 3.43
N ARG A 2 -52.42 -18.95 4.71
CA ARG A 2 -51.28 -19.03 5.66
C ARG A 2 -50.72 -20.44 5.89
N PHE A 3 -51.58 -21.47 5.92
CA PHE A 3 -51.15 -22.86 6.08
C PHE A 3 -50.37 -23.40 4.86
N LEU A 4 -50.71 -22.94 3.66
CA LEU A 4 -50.01 -23.34 2.42
C LEU A 4 -48.59 -22.75 2.38
N LEU A 5 -48.41 -21.51 2.86
CA LEU A 5 -47.09 -20.87 2.95
C LEU A 5 -46.18 -21.55 3.98
N ILE A 6 -46.74 -22.09 5.08
CA ILE A 6 -45.95 -22.85 6.06
C ILE A 6 -45.50 -24.19 5.46
N ILE A 7 -46.36 -24.88 4.71
CA ILE A 7 -45.99 -26.15 4.05
C ILE A 7 -44.96 -25.93 2.94
N ILE A 8 -45.10 -24.86 2.13
CA ILE A 8 -44.11 -24.50 1.11
C ILE A 8 -42.79 -24.07 1.77
N GLY A 9 -42.83 -23.34 2.88
CA GLY A 9 -41.65 -23.00 3.67
C GLY A 9 -40.94 -24.25 4.23
N LEU A 10 -41.69 -25.23 4.73
CA LEU A 10 -41.13 -26.47 5.27
C LEU A 10 -40.52 -27.36 4.17
N LEU A 11 -41.15 -27.42 2.99
CA LEU A 11 -40.62 -28.15 1.83
C LEU A 11 -39.35 -27.51 1.25
N LEU A 12 -39.21 -26.17 1.34
CA LEU A 12 -37.99 -25.47 0.93
C LEU A 12 -36.81 -25.71 1.89
N VAL A 13 -37.05 -25.89 3.20
CA VAL A 13 -35.96 -26.19 4.16
C VAL A 13 -35.37 -27.59 3.94
N VAL A 14 -36.15 -28.56 3.48
CA VAL A 14 -35.66 -29.94 3.25
C VAL A 14 -34.78 -30.04 2.00
N MET A 15 -34.88 -29.11 1.05
CA MET A 15 -34.05 -29.14 -0.17
C MET A 15 -32.69 -28.42 -0.04
N VAL A 16 -32.38 -27.83 1.12
CA VAL A 16 -31.06 -27.25 1.40
C VAL A 16 -30.25 -28.18 2.32
N GLN A 17 -30.25 -29.49 2.03
CA GLN A 17 -29.12 -30.33 2.45
C GLN A 17 -27.97 -30.01 1.49
N GLY A 18 -27.16 -29.01 1.88
CA GLY A 18 -25.93 -28.67 1.18
C GLY A 18 -25.10 -29.92 0.98
N GLN A 19 -24.58 -30.10 -0.24
CA GLN A 19 -23.69 -31.20 -0.58
C GLN A 19 -22.49 -31.16 0.37
N SER A 20 -22.49 -31.99 1.42
CA SER A 20 -21.34 -32.12 2.28
C SER A 20 -20.26 -32.80 1.44
N ASN A 21 -19.18 -32.06 1.15
CA ASN A 21 -17.95 -32.60 0.58
C ASN A 21 -17.27 -33.48 1.64
N GLU A 22 -17.87 -34.64 1.92
CA GLU A 22 -17.35 -35.61 2.87
C GLU A 22 -16.06 -36.21 2.29
N LYS A 23 -14.97 -36.09 3.04
CA LYS A 23 -13.69 -36.68 2.68
C LYS A 23 -13.66 -38.09 3.23
N HIS A 24 -13.62 -39.07 2.34
CA HIS A 24 -13.48 -40.47 2.72
C HIS A 24 -12.00 -40.85 2.78
N ARG A 25 -11.62 -41.69 3.75
CA ARG A 25 -10.22 -42.09 3.96
C ARG A 25 -10.09 -43.60 3.85
N VAL A 26 -9.23 -44.05 2.96
CA VAL A 26 -8.87 -45.46 2.80
C VAL A 26 -7.45 -45.66 3.27
N TYR A 27 -7.25 -46.38 4.36
CA TYR A 27 -5.93 -46.62 4.95
C TYR A 27 -5.18 -47.74 4.21
N PHE A 28 -3.87 -47.66 4.13
CA PHE A 28 -3.03 -48.73 3.61
C PHE A 28 -2.26 -49.39 4.74
N GLU A 29 -1.92 -50.66 4.56
CA GLU A 29 -0.95 -51.32 5.44
C GLU A 29 0.42 -50.62 5.37
N GLN A 30 1.14 -50.64 6.49
CA GLN A 30 2.41 -49.92 6.62
C GLN A 30 3.42 -50.37 5.57
N GLY A 31 3.97 -49.42 4.81
CA GLY A 31 4.97 -49.66 3.77
C GLY A 31 4.44 -50.38 2.53
N GLN A 32 3.13 -50.59 2.44
CA GLN A 32 2.51 -51.38 1.37
C GLN A 32 1.50 -50.57 0.57
N ALA A 33 1.31 -50.98 -0.68
CA ALA A 33 0.20 -50.57 -1.53
C ALA A 33 -0.80 -51.72 -1.62
N SER A 34 -1.42 -52.06 -0.49
CA SER A 34 -2.44 -53.09 -0.34
C SER A 34 -3.64 -52.48 0.39
N ILE A 35 -4.85 -52.86 -0.03
CA ILE A 35 -6.11 -52.46 0.60
C ILE A 35 -6.84 -53.72 1.06
N SER A 36 -7.57 -53.61 2.18
CA SER A 36 -8.43 -54.68 2.66
C SER A 36 -9.68 -54.85 1.79
N LEU A 37 -10.38 -55.98 1.96
CA LEU A 37 -11.67 -56.19 1.27
C LEU A 37 -12.73 -55.18 1.70
N GLU A 38 -12.72 -54.77 2.97
CA GLU A 38 -13.64 -53.76 3.51
C GLU A 38 -13.43 -52.41 2.81
N GLN A 39 -12.17 -51.98 2.70
CA GLN A 39 -11.79 -50.75 1.99
C GLN A 39 -12.11 -50.80 0.50
N LEU A 40 -11.99 -51.97 -0.12
CA LEU A 40 -12.42 -52.15 -1.50
C LEU A 40 -13.94 -51.94 -1.66
N GLU A 41 -14.75 -52.42 -0.70
CA GLU A 41 -16.20 -52.17 -0.70
C GLU A 41 -16.52 -50.68 -0.45
N GLU A 42 -15.77 -50.01 0.42
CA GLU A 42 -15.88 -48.55 0.59
C GLU A 42 -15.61 -47.81 -0.73
N ILE A 43 -14.51 -48.12 -1.42
CA ILE A 43 -14.18 -47.53 -2.73
C ILE A 43 -15.30 -47.78 -3.75
N LYS A 44 -15.86 -48.99 -3.78
CA LYS A 44 -17.00 -49.32 -4.67
C LYS A 44 -18.24 -48.51 -4.34
N ASN A 45 -18.52 -48.26 -3.07
CA ASN A 45 -19.65 -47.43 -2.66
C ASN A 45 -19.45 -45.97 -3.07
N LEU A 46 -18.22 -45.43 -2.94
CA LEU A 46 -17.88 -44.10 -3.42
C LEU A 46 -17.98 -43.99 -4.95
N ALA A 47 -17.55 -45.01 -5.67
CA ALA A 47 -17.73 -45.09 -7.12
C ALA A 47 -19.22 -45.04 -7.51
N LYS A 48 -20.07 -45.83 -6.83
CA LYS A 48 -21.51 -45.80 -7.06
C LYS A 48 -22.12 -44.44 -6.74
N GLU A 49 -21.72 -43.83 -5.63
CA GLU A 49 -22.19 -42.50 -5.22
C GLU A 49 -21.79 -41.44 -6.25
N SER A 50 -20.56 -41.49 -6.75
CA SER A 50 -20.08 -40.62 -7.83
C SER A 50 -20.92 -40.83 -9.09
N MET A 51 -21.06 -42.06 -9.56
CA MET A 51 -21.81 -42.37 -10.79
C MET A 51 -23.32 -42.11 -10.69
N ALA A 52 -23.88 -42.04 -9.49
CA ALA A 52 -25.27 -41.63 -9.27
C ALA A 52 -25.50 -40.14 -9.51
N LYS A 53 -24.45 -39.31 -9.48
CA LYS A 53 -24.50 -37.88 -9.78
C LYS A 53 -24.26 -37.68 -11.28
N SER A 54 -25.05 -36.84 -11.95
CA SER A 54 -25.02 -36.65 -13.42
C SER A 54 -23.65 -36.22 -13.97
N ASN A 55 -22.82 -35.57 -13.14
CA ASN A 55 -21.43 -35.20 -13.42
C ASN A 55 -20.49 -35.63 -12.28
N GLY A 56 -20.78 -36.75 -11.62
CA GLY A 56 -19.94 -37.19 -10.51
C GLY A 56 -18.54 -37.54 -10.95
N ARG A 57 -17.58 -37.08 -10.16
CA ARG A 57 -16.15 -37.25 -10.32
C ARG A 57 -15.53 -37.64 -8.98
N VAL A 58 -14.32 -38.17 -9.04
CA VAL A 58 -13.58 -38.64 -7.88
C VAL A 58 -12.17 -38.05 -7.89
N VAL A 59 -11.81 -37.37 -6.81
CA VAL A 59 -10.46 -36.88 -6.57
C VAL A 59 -9.84 -37.76 -5.49
N VAL A 60 -8.64 -38.26 -5.74
CA VAL A 60 -7.90 -39.14 -4.85
C VAL A 60 -6.56 -38.49 -4.55
N HIS A 61 -6.29 -38.20 -3.28
CA HIS A 61 -4.95 -37.85 -2.81
C HIS A 61 -4.37 -39.03 -2.03
N THR A 62 -3.30 -39.63 -2.52
CA THR A 62 -2.63 -40.73 -1.80
C THR A 62 -1.37 -40.25 -1.12
N TYR A 63 -1.22 -40.59 0.15
CA TYR A 63 -0.09 -40.21 0.99
C TYR A 63 0.76 -41.43 1.35
N ALA A 64 2.07 -41.20 1.47
CA ALA A 64 3.01 -42.17 2.01
C ALA A 64 4.12 -41.43 2.77
N ASN A 65 4.26 -41.71 4.06
CA ASN A 65 5.42 -41.34 4.86
C ASN A 65 6.01 -42.56 5.60
N ASP A 66 5.53 -43.75 5.25
CA ASP A 66 5.74 -45.01 5.94
C ASP A 66 6.45 -46.05 5.05
N ALA A 67 7.15 -45.60 4.01
CA ALA A 67 7.96 -46.49 3.18
C ALA A 67 9.00 -47.23 4.03
N LEU A 68 9.17 -48.53 3.73
CA LEU A 68 10.20 -49.36 4.36
C LEU A 68 11.60 -48.90 3.94
N GLU A 69 12.60 -49.26 4.75
CA GLU A 69 14.01 -48.96 4.47
C GLU A 69 14.41 -49.47 3.08
N GLY A 70 14.91 -48.57 2.23
CA GLY A 70 15.27 -48.86 0.83
C GLY A 70 14.19 -48.58 -0.20
N ASP A 71 12.96 -48.20 0.20
CA ASP A 71 11.92 -47.73 -0.71
C ASP A 71 11.70 -46.21 -0.59
N PHE A 72 11.16 -45.60 -1.64
CA PHE A 72 10.91 -44.15 -1.68
C PHE A 72 9.43 -43.87 -1.41
N ASN A 73 9.13 -42.96 -0.49
CA ASN A 73 7.76 -42.53 -0.18
C ASN A 73 6.99 -42.12 -1.44
N ASP A 74 7.63 -41.44 -2.38
CA ASP A 74 7.03 -41.05 -3.66
C ASP A 74 6.61 -42.27 -4.52
N ARG A 75 7.45 -43.30 -4.56
CA ARG A 75 7.16 -44.53 -5.27
C ARG A 75 6.04 -45.31 -4.60
N LEU A 76 6.02 -45.33 -3.27
CA LEU A 76 4.96 -45.97 -2.50
C LEU A 76 3.62 -45.25 -2.66
N SER A 77 3.57 -43.92 -2.57
CA SER A 77 2.36 -43.13 -2.82
C SER A 77 1.88 -43.32 -4.26
N GLY A 78 2.77 -43.32 -5.26
CA GLY A 78 2.43 -43.61 -6.65
C GLY A 78 1.79 -44.99 -6.86
N ARG A 79 2.31 -46.05 -6.20
CA ARG A 79 1.68 -47.38 -6.24
C ARG A 79 0.30 -47.41 -5.57
N ARG A 80 0.13 -46.70 -4.46
CA ARG A 80 -1.16 -46.54 -3.76
C ARG A 80 -2.19 -45.82 -4.64
N ALA A 81 -1.78 -44.72 -5.27
CA ALA A 81 -2.55 -43.99 -6.27
C ALA A 81 -3.04 -44.92 -7.39
N TYR A 82 -2.11 -45.66 -7.99
CA TYR A 82 -2.43 -46.61 -9.05
C TYR A 82 -3.40 -47.71 -8.60
N LEU A 83 -3.24 -48.25 -7.38
CA LEU A 83 -4.17 -49.25 -6.85
C LEU A 83 -5.59 -48.69 -6.69
N VAL A 84 -5.74 -47.51 -6.09
CA VAL A 84 -7.05 -46.89 -5.91
C VAL A 84 -7.69 -46.55 -7.25
N GLN A 85 -6.90 -46.08 -8.23
CA GLN A 85 -7.35 -45.89 -9.62
C GLN A 85 -7.98 -47.18 -10.17
N GLN A 86 -7.24 -48.28 -10.09
CA GLN A 86 -7.70 -49.58 -10.62
C GLN A 86 -8.98 -50.05 -9.92
N CYS A 87 -9.11 -49.79 -8.62
CA CYS A 87 -10.33 -50.10 -7.87
C CYS A 87 -11.52 -49.27 -8.35
N LEU A 88 -11.35 -47.97 -8.56
CA LEU A 88 -12.40 -47.06 -9.05
C LEU A 88 -12.79 -47.36 -10.50
N GLU A 89 -11.82 -47.61 -11.39
CA GLU A 89 -12.07 -48.02 -12.78
C GLU A 89 -12.90 -49.31 -12.83
N ARG A 90 -12.50 -50.33 -12.06
CA ARG A 90 -13.24 -51.60 -11.96
C ARG A 90 -14.62 -51.46 -11.34
N ALA A 91 -14.82 -50.45 -10.49
CA ALA A 91 -16.11 -50.09 -9.92
C ALA A 91 -16.99 -49.25 -10.87
N GLY A 92 -16.48 -48.93 -12.08
CA GLY A 92 -17.24 -48.29 -13.15
C GLY A 92 -17.03 -46.78 -13.28
N VAL A 93 -16.08 -46.17 -12.56
CA VAL A 93 -15.74 -44.75 -12.73
C VAL A 93 -14.83 -44.59 -13.95
N PRO A 94 -15.22 -43.80 -14.99
CA PRO A 94 -14.37 -43.56 -16.14
C PRO A 94 -13.11 -42.77 -15.78
N LEU A 95 -11.99 -43.01 -16.47
CA LEU A 95 -10.74 -42.26 -16.29
C LEU A 95 -10.91 -40.74 -16.37
N GLY A 96 -11.74 -40.24 -17.27
CA GLY A 96 -12.04 -38.80 -17.40
C GLY A 96 -12.81 -38.19 -16.22
N HIS A 97 -13.26 -39.01 -15.28
CA HIS A 97 -13.95 -38.62 -14.05
C HIS A 97 -13.07 -38.80 -12.81
N MET A 98 -11.78 -39.13 -12.97
CA MET A 98 -10.84 -39.41 -11.87
C MET A 98 -9.60 -38.51 -11.92
N GLN A 99 -9.17 -37.99 -10.75
CA GLN A 99 -7.93 -37.25 -10.58
C GLN A 99 -7.22 -37.86 -9.41
N ILE A 100 -5.99 -38.28 -9.65
CA ILE A 100 -5.24 -39.07 -8.69
C ILE A 100 -3.90 -38.40 -8.54
N GLU A 101 -3.64 -37.92 -7.33
CA GLU A 101 -2.41 -37.22 -6.99
C GLU A 101 -1.66 -38.02 -5.93
N SER A 102 -0.39 -38.30 -6.20
CA SER A 102 0.54 -38.82 -5.21
C SER A 102 1.15 -37.65 -4.44
N LYS A 103 0.89 -37.57 -3.14
CA LYS A 103 1.44 -36.52 -2.26
C LYS A 103 2.40 -37.13 -1.26
N ILE A 104 3.59 -36.55 -1.16
CA ILE A 104 4.50 -36.81 -0.04
C ILE A 104 4.10 -35.81 1.04
N GLN A 105 3.58 -36.29 2.16
CA GLN A 105 3.15 -35.40 3.21
C GLN A 105 4.36 -34.78 3.91
N SER A 106 4.35 -33.45 4.07
CA SER A 106 5.25 -32.76 4.99
C SER A 106 5.00 -33.30 6.40
N THR A 107 6.07 -33.61 7.14
CA THR A 107 6.06 -34.24 8.48
C THR A 107 5.28 -33.47 9.56
N SER A 108 4.69 -32.32 9.25
CA SER A 108 4.06 -31.40 10.20
C SER A 108 2.54 -31.45 10.31
N SER A 109 1.83 -32.26 9.52
CA SER A 109 0.36 -32.35 9.62
C SER A 109 -0.10 -33.69 10.16
N GLU A 110 -0.91 -33.68 11.23
CA GLU A 110 -1.51 -34.84 11.93
C GLU A 110 -2.42 -35.74 11.08
N ASN A 111 -2.46 -35.56 9.76
CA ASN A 111 -3.39 -36.24 8.88
C ASN A 111 -2.75 -37.46 8.23
N CYS A 112 -2.95 -38.65 8.78
CA CYS A 112 -2.85 -39.91 8.05
C CYS A 112 -1.59 -40.16 7.18
N SER A 113 -0.59 -40.79 7.80
CA SER A 113 0.67 -41.25 7.23
C SER A 113 0.58 -42.19 6.02
N ALA A 114 -0.47 -42.99 5.97
CA ALA A 114 -0.64 -44.10 5.04
C ALA A 114 -2.10 -44.26 4.61
N CYS A 115 -2.65 -43.29 3.87
CA CYS A 115 -4.00 -43.44 3.30
C CYS A 115 -4.17 -42.73 1.96
N ALA A 116 -5.31 -43.01 1.33
CA ALA A 116 -5.90 -42.24 0.26
C ALA A 116 -7.08 -41.44 0.82
N GLU A 117 -7.05 -40.12 0.65
CA GLU A 117 -8.22 -39.26 0.80
C GLU A 117 -8.98 -39.23 -0.52
N ILE A 118 -10.23 -39.69 -0.51
CA ILE A 118 -11.12 -39.75 -1.66
C ILE A 118 -12.26 -38.74 -1.47
N LEU A 119 -12.39 -37.82 -2.41
CA LEU A 119 -13.44 -36.82 -2.47
C LEU A 119 -14.31 -37.06 -3.70
N VAL A 120 -15.61 -37.26 -3.49
CA VAL A 120 -16.59 -37.31 -4.59
C VAL A 120 -17.13 -35.90 -4.83
N THR A 121 -16.91 -35.37 -6.03
CA THR A 121 -17.36 -34.01 -6.40
C THR A 121 -18.18 -34.06 -7.69
N THR A 122 -19.02 -33.05 -7.92
CA THR A 122 -19.69 -32.85 -9.23
C THR A 122 -19.04 -31.72 -10.04
N ASP A 123 -18.01 -31.09 -9.49
CA ASP A 123 -17.32 -29.99 -10.12
C ASP A 123 -16.42 -30.47 -11.25
N SER A 124 -16.84 -30.19 -12.49
CA SER A 124 -16.10 -30.55 -13.69
C SER A 124 -14.80 -29.78 -13.87
N ASN A 125 -14.65 -28.66 -13.16
CA ASN A 125 -13.56 -27.72 -13.38
C ASN A 125 -12.41 -27.88 -12.38
N PHE A 126 -12.62 -28.62 -11.28
CA PHE A 126 -11.60 -28.95 -10.29
C PHE A 126 -10.29 -29.47 -10.91
N PHE A 127 -10.43 -30.36 -11.88
CA PHE A 127 -9.35 -31.02 -12.63
C PHE A 127 -8.50 -30.06 -13.47
N SER A 128 -9.08 -28.93 -13.83
CA SER A 128 -8.49 -27.99 -14.75
C SER A 128 -7.94 -26.73 -14.07
N GLN A 129 -8.22 -26.55 -12.77
CA GLN A 129 -7.76 -25.39 -12.01
C GLN A 129 -6.27 -25.16 -12.18
N ASN A 130 -5.46 -26.19 -11.91
CA ASN A 130 -4.01 -26.06 -11.97
C ASN A 130 -3.50 -25.77 -13.40
N VAL A 131 -4.04 -26.46 -14.42
CA VAL A 131 -3.59 -26.29 -15.81
C VAL A 131 -3.90 -24.88 -16.33
N TYR A 132 -5.12 -24.38 -16.12
CA TYR A 132 -5.46 -23.02 -16.58
C TYR A 132 -4.72 -21.96 -15.77
N GLN A 133 -4.55 -22.16 -14.46
CA GLN A 133 -3.81 -21.21 -13.62
C GLN A 133 -2.33 -21.18 -13.99
N ASP A 134 -1.71 -22.31 -14.34
CA ASP A 134 -0.31 -22.36 -14.80
C ASP A 134 -0.17 -21.61 -16.13
N HIS A 135 -1.06 -21.84 -17.11
CA HIS A 135 -1.03 -21.10 -18.38
C HIS A 135 -1.25 -19.59 -18.19
N ILE A 136 -2.17 -19.19 -17.29
CA ILE A 136 -2.39 -17.79 -16.96
C ILE A 136 -1.15 -17.21 -16.26
N ALA A 137 -0.53 -17.95 -15.33
CA ALA A 137 0.68 -17.52 -14.65
C ALA A 137 1.85 -17.34 -15.63
N ASP A 138 2.02 -18.25 -16.59
CA ASP A 138 3.02 -18.14 -17.65
C ASP A 138 2.77 -16.91 -18.54
N PHE A 139 1.52 -16.68 -18.95
CA PHE A 139 1.11 -15.50 -19.72
C PHE A 139 1.39 -14.19 -18.97
N LEU A 140 1.02 -14.12 -17.69
CA LEU A 140 1.26 -12.95 -16.84
C LEU A 140 2.77 -12.73 -16.63
N MET A 141 3.52 -13.80 -16.37
CA MET A 141 4.97 -13.75 -16.17
C MET A 141 5.70 -13.31 -17.45
N GLU A 142 5.29 -13.80 -18.63
CA GLU A 142 5.84 -13.33 -19.91
C GLU A 142 5.61 -11.83 -20.07
N GLY A 143 4.41 -11.36 -19.73
CA GLY A 143 4.04 -9.96 -19.72
C GLY A 143 4.84 -9.06 -18.78
N SER A 144 5.49 -9.63 -17.75
CA SER A 144 6.30 -8.86 -16.81
C SER A 144 7.63 -8.42 -17.42
N GLY A 145 8.11 -9.16 -18.43
CA GLY A 145 9.46 -9.01 -18.98
C GLY A 145 10.58 -9.35 -17.98
N VAL A 146 10.24 -9.92 -16.81
CA VAL A 146 11.21 -10.30 -15.78
C VAL A 146 11.57 -11.78 -15.90
N TYR A 147 12.68 -12.03 -16.59
CA TYR A 147 13.22 -13.38 -16.77
C TYR A 147 14.21 -13.76 -15.67
N ALA A 148 14.27 -15.05 -15.36
CA ALA A 148 15.27 -15.62 -14.45
C ALA A 148 16.68 -15.50 -15.02
N GLN A 149 17.61 -15.02 -14.21
CA GLN A 149 19.04 -15.05 -14.48
C GLN A 149 19.60 -16.37 -13.97
N THR A 150 20.17 -17.16 -14.87
CA THR A 150 20.67 -18.51 -14.56
C THR A 150 22.19 -18.49 -14.39
N PHE A 151 22.66 -19.15 -13.34
CA PHE A 151 24.07 -19.36 -13.01
C PHE A 151 24.32 -20.85 -12.83
N TRP A 152 25.52 -21.31 -13.21
CA TRP A 152 25.98 -22.67 -12.96
C TRP A 152 27.09 -22.63 -11.92
N ILE A 153 26.85 -23.22 -10.76
CA ILE A 153 27.72 -23.07 -9.58
C ILE A 153 28.20 -24.43 -9.07
N HIS A 154 29.39 -24.45 -8.47
CA HIS A 154 29.88 -25.64 -7.77
C HIS A 154 29.37 -25.62 -6.32
N PRO A 155 28.63 -26.64 -5.84
CA PRO A 155 27.96 -26.60 -4.54
C PRO A 155 28.92 -26.66 -3.35
N PHE A 156 30.15 -27.13 -3.54
CA PHE A 156 31.18 -27.28 -2.49
C PHE A 156 32.32 -26.25 -2.61
N ARG A 157 32.00 -25.05 -3.10
CA ARG A 157 32.88 -23.89 -3.10
C ARG A 157 32.09 -22.68 -2.62
N ASP A 158 32.79 -21.71 -2.03
CA ASP A 158 32.18 -20.42 -1.78
C ASP A 158 31.92 -19.72 -3.11
N VAL A 159 30.68 -19.32 -3.33
CA VAL A 159 30.23 -18.70 -4.57
C VAL A 159 29.62 -17.35 -4.27
N GLU A 160 30.01 -16.36 -5.06
CA GLU A 160 29.44 -15.02 -5.03
C GLU A 160 28.86 -14.72 -6.41
N LEU A 161 27.57 -14.38 -6.46
CA LEU A 161 26.83 -14.05 -7.66
C LEU A 161 26.43 -12.58 -7.64
N THR A 162 26.34 -12.00 -8.82
CA THR A 162 25.66 -10.71 -9.01
C THR A 162 24.74 -10.79 -10.20
N THR A 163 23.50 -10.35 -10.02
CA THR A 163 22.56 -10.14 -11.13
C THR A 163 22.82 -8.82 -11.85
N LYS A 164 22.33 -8.70 -13.08
CA LYS A 164 22.34 -7.43 -13.85
C LYS A 164 21.60 -6.29 -13.15
N ASP A 165 20.72 -6.63 -12.21
CA ASP A 165 19.90 -5.70 -11.45
C ASP A 165 20.52 -5.34 -10.08
N GLY A 166 21.72 -5.85 -9.79
CA GLY A 166 22.48 -5.49 -8.60
C GLY A 166 22.20 -6.31 -7.35
N VAL A 167 21.46 -7.43 -7.47
CA VAL A 167 21.28 -8.37 -6.37
C VAL A 167 22.59 -9.13 -6.18
N LEU A 168 23.18 -9.05 -5.00
CA LEU A 168 24.33 -9.86 -4.61
C LEU A 168 23.88 -11.08 -3.82
N ILE A 169 24.49 -12.22 -4.11
CA ILE A 169 24.21 -13.47 -3.41
C ILE A 169 25.52 -14.15 -3.08
N GLN A 170 25.75 -14.47 -1.82
CA GLN A 170 26.87 -15.27 -1.36
C GLN A 170 26.34 -16.61 -0.84
N ILE A 171 26.78 -17.68 -1.48
CA ILE A 171 26.42 -19.06 -1.17
C ILE A 171 27.68 -19.73 -0.61
N PRO A 172 27.74 -20.00 0.70
CA PRO A 172 28.85 -20.72 1.29
C PRO A 172 28.98 -22.14 0.73
N SER A 173 30.20 -22.68 0.74
CA SER A 173 30.46 -24.08 0.40
C SER A 173 29.57 -25.03 1.21
N GLY A 174 28.93 -25.98 0.54
CA GLY A 174 28.07 -26.98 1.17
C GLY A 174 26.71 -26.45 1.61
N ALA A 175 26.39 -25.17 1.38
CA ALA A 175 25.11 -24.61 1.81
C ALA A 175 23.90 -25.22 1.11
N LEU A 176 24.05 -25.75 -0.10
CA LEU A 176 22.97 -26.39 -0.85
C LEU A 176 22.99 -27.91 -0.66
N SER A 177 21.82 -28.54 -0.62
CA SER A 177 21.65 -29.99 -0.46
C SER A 177 22.01 -30.79 -1.73
N ALA A 178 23.11 -30.45 -2.40
CA ALA A 178 23.59 -31.15 -3.59
C ALA A 178 24.09 -32.56 -3.26
N ARG A 179 23.87 -33.52 -4.17
CA ARG A 179 24.25 -34.92 -3.97
C ARG A 179 25.74 -35.17 -4.18
N ASP A 180 26.34 -34.42 -5.10
CA ASP A 180 27.71 -34.58 -5.55
C ASP A 180 28.33 -33.24 -5.97
N SER A 181 29.55 -33.28 -6.52
CA SER A 181 30.30 -32.10 -6.95
C SER A 181 29.86 -31.54 -8.32
N GLY A 182 28.81 -32.12 -8.91
CA GLY A 182 28.22 -31.66 -10.16
C GLY A 182 27.70 -30.23 -10.08
N LEU A 183 27.53 -29.60 -11.25
CA LEU A 183 27.06 -28.22 -11.32
C LEU A 183 25.60 -28.11 -10.87
N VAL A 184 25.33 -27.09 -10.07
CA VAL A 184 23.98 -26.69 -9.66
C VAL A 184 23.52 -25.55 -10.55
N LYS A 185 22.30 -25.67 -11.10
CA LYS A 185 21.60 -24.58 -11.78
C LYS A 185 20.98 -23.68 -10.70
N PHE A 186 21.45 -22.45 -10.60
CA PHE A 186 20.95 -21.45 -9.66
C PHE A 186 20.26 -20.32 -10.43
N GLU A 187 18.99 -20.07 -10.16
CA GLU A 187 18.16 -19.08 -10.84
C GLU A 187 17.76 -17.96 -9.91
N VAL A 188 17.83 -16.72 -10.41
CA VAL A 188 17.45 -15.51 -9.68
C VAL A 188 16.45 -14.70 -10.49
N ARG A 189 15.28 -14.41 -9.91
CA ARG A 189 14.35 -13.38 -10.42
C ARG A 189 14.32 -12.20 -9.45
N PHE A 190 14.25 -10.98 -9.97
CA PHE A 190 14.20 -9.78 -9.14
C PHE A 190 13.06 -8.87 -9.59
N LEU A 191 12.02 -8.77 -8.78
CA LEU A 191 10.84 -7.95 -9.03
C LEU A 191 11.03 -6.60 -8.35
N LYS A 192 11.05 -5.58 -9.18
CA LYS A 192 11.29 -4.19 -8.82
C LYS A 192 10.00 -3.51 -8.40
N THR A 193 8.88 -3.81 -9.03
CA THR A 193 7.64 -3.05 -8.82
C THR A 193 6.54 -3.94 -8.28
N LYS A 194 5.55 -3.35 -7.58
CA LYS A 194 4.32 -4.07 -7.21
C LYS A 194 3.60 -4.60 -8.46
N TRP A 195 3.77 -3.94 -9.59
CA TRP A 195 3.24 -4.42 -10.86
C TRP A 195 3.86 -5.76 -11.29
N GLU A 196 5.18 -5.85 -11.25
CA GLU A 196 5.88 -7.12 -11.49
C GLU A 196 5.47 -8.18 -10.46
N MET A 197 5.24 -7.80 -9.19
CA MET A 197 4.69 -8.74 -8.20
C MET A 197 3.32 -9.28 -8.62
N LEU A 198 2.41 -8.43 -9.09
CA LEU A 198 1.09 -8.87 -9.56
C LEU A 198 1.20 -9.84 -10.74
N LEU A 199 2.07 -9.55 -11.70
CA LEU A 199 2.29 -10.40 -12.86
C LEU A 199 2.98 -11.73 -12.54
N HIS A 200 3.62 -11.83 -11.38
CA HIS A 200 4.12 -13.10 -10.84
C HIS A 200 3.12 -13.73 -9.86
N SER A 201 1.85 -13.33 -9.91
CA SER A 201 0.76 -13.82 -9.05
C SER A 201 1.10 -13.71 -7.55
N LEU A 202 1.82 -12.64 -7.16
CA LEU A 202 2.16 -12.38 -5.76
C LEU A 202 1.18 -11.41 -5.13
N THR A 203 0.79 -11.69 -3.89
CA THR A 203 -0.03 -10.83 -3.04
C THR A 203 0.86 -9.84 -2.26
N THR A 204 0.27 -8.80 -1.66
CA THR A 204 0.93 -7.97 -0.64
C THR A 204 0.35 -8.22 0.75
N ARG A 205 -0.07 -9.47 1.03
CA ARG A 205 -0.67 -9.88 2.30
C ARG A 205 0.18 -10.92 3.03
N ALA A 206 0.28 -10.74 4.34
CA ALA A 206 0.86 -11.72 5.23
C ALA A 206 -0.12 -12.84 5.56
N THR A 207 0.40 -13.93 6.12
CA THR A 207 -0.40 -14.89 6.87
C THR A 207 -1.01 -14.19 8.09
N GLY A 208 -2.33 -14.30 8.24
CA GLY A 208 -3.09 -13.45 9.16
C GLY A 208 -3.65 -12.18 8.51
N GLN A 209 -3.62 -12.09 7.17
CA GLN A 209 -4.40 -11.13 6.38
C GLN A 209 -3.96 -9.65 6.48
N GLU A 210 -2.91 -9.36 7.25
CA GLU A 210 -2.26 -8.05 7.33
C GLU A 210 -1.66 -7.63 5.98
N PHE A 211 -1.77 -6.36 5.64
CA PHE A 211 -1.12 -5.82 4.44
C PHE A 211 0.34 -5.48 4.70
N LEU A 212 1.18 -5.73 3.70
CA LEU A 212 2.62 -5.52 3.77
C LEU A 212 3.06 -4.41 2.82
N ALA A 213 3.85 -3.48 3.34
CA ALA A 213 4.63 -2.54 2.55
C ALA A 213 5.91 -3.23 2.08
N LEU A 214 5.77 -4.17 1.15
CA LEU A 214 6.89 -4.89 0.53
C LEU A 214 7.65 -3.95 -0.40
N ASN A 215 8.98 -4.06 -0.38
CA ASN A 215 9.86 -3.21 -1.15
C ASN A 215 10.17 -3.83 -2.51
N ARG A 216 11.20 -4.68 -2.56
CA ARG A 216 11.59 -5.47 -3.74
C ARG A 216 11.53 -6.95 -3.38
N VAL A 217 11.17 -7.77 -4.36
CA VAL A 217 11.04 -9.21 -4.20
C VAL A 217 12.12 -9.93 -4.99
N VAL A 218 12.76 -10.93 -4.40
CA VAL A 218 13.72 -11.81 -5.07
C VAL A 218 13.21 -13.25 -5.03
N GLN A 219 13.28 -13.97 -6.15
CA GLN A 219 13.12 -15.42 -6.18
C GLN A 219 14.49 -16.07 -6.29
N LEU A 220 14.75 -17.05 -5.45
CA LEU A 220 15.93 -17.91 -5.55
C LEU A 220 15.50 -19.34 -5.79
N ASN A 221 15.94 -19.97 -6.87
CA ASN A 221 15.74 -21.40 -7.09
C ASN A 221 17.09 -22.07 -7.34
N ALA A 222 17.24 -23.30 -6.84
CA ALA A 222 18.42 -24.11 -7.09
C ALA A 222 17.99 -25.51 -7.50
N ALA A 223 18.62 -26.09 -8.52
CA ALA A 223 18.35 -27.44 -8.96
C ALA A 223 19.62 -28.18 -9.40
N GLN A 224 19.67 -29.48 -9.16
CA GLN A 224 20.73 -30.38 -9.65
C GLN A 224 20.09 -31.57 -10.35
N TYR A 225 20.48 -31.82 -11.61
CA TYR A 225 19.91 -32.89 -12.44
C TYR A 225 18.38 -32.87 -12.53
N GLY A 226 17.77 -31.67 -12.51
CA GLY A 226 16.32 -31.48 -12.57
C GLY A 226 15.62 -31.55 -11.20
N GLU A 227 16.31 -31.97 -10.14
CA GLU A 227 15.75 -32.00 -8.79
C GLU A 227 15.98 -30.66 -8.07
N THR A 228 14.95 -30.14 -7.41
CA THR A 228 15.06 -28.93 -6.60
C THR A 228 15.93 -29.19 -5.37
N LEU A 229 16.82 -28.24 -5.07
CA LEU A 229 17.66 -28.27 -3.88
C LEU A 229 17.08 -27.38 -2.79
N ASN A 230 17.44 -27.67 -1.55
CA ASN A 230 17.17 -26.81 -0.40
C ASN A 230 18.49 -26.32 0.19
N VAL A 231 18.43 -25.30 1.06
CA VAL A 231 19.59 -24.95 1.90
C VAL A 231 19.71 -26.01 3.01
N GLN A 232 20.92 -26.51 3.24
CA GLN A 232 21.19 -27.49 4.28
C GLN A 232 20.95 -26.90 5.67
N LYS A 233 20.49 -27.74 6.61
CA LYS A 233 20.30 -27.35 8.01
C LYS A 233 21.61 -26.79 8.59
N GLY A 234 21.52 -25.66 9.28
CA GLY A 234 22.67 -24.97 9.87
C GLY A 234 23.46 -24.09 8.91
N HIS A 235 23.12 -24.08 7.62
CA HIS A 235 23.71 -23.18 6.63
C HIS A 235 22.76 -22.03 6.31
N THR A 236 23.32 -20.92 5.84
CA THR A 236 22.57 -19.77 5.34
C THR A 236 23.19 -19.25 4.06
N ILE A 237 22.37 -18.63 3.23
CA ILE A 237 22.77 -17.86 2.07
C ILE A 237 22.61 -16.39 2.44
N THR A 238 23.59 -15.59 2.04
CA THR A 238 23.57 -14.15 2.22
C THR A 238 23.11 -13.49 0.94
N ILE A 239 22.16 -12.56 1.02
CA ILE A 239 21.59 -11.83 -0.11
C ILE A 239 21.65 -10.34 0.21
N VAL A 240 22.13 -9.53 -0.72
CA VAL A 240 21.97 -8.07 -0.66
C VAL A 240 20.99 -7.66 -1.76
N VAL A 241 19.83 -7.15 -1.35
CA VAL A 241 18.75 -6.75 -2.24
C VAL A 241 18.74 -5.22 -2.37
N PRO A 242 18.94 -4.65 -3.58
CA PRO A 242 18.83 -3.21 -3.80
C PRO A 242 17.47 -2.68 -3.39
N SER A 243 17.44 -1.43 -2.94
CA SER A 243 16.24 -0.77 -2.45
C SER A 243 16.34 0.74 -2.63
N ASP A 244 15.19 1.37 -2.86
CA ASP A 244 15.02 2.83 -2.88
C ASP A 244 14.44 3.36 -1.56
N VAL A 245 13.79 2.51 -0.76
CA VAL A 245 13.12 2.88 0.49
C VAL A 245 13.79 2.24 1.69
N TYR A 246 14.23 3.09 2.63
CA TYR A 246 14.68 2.64 3.94
C TYR A 246 13.49 2.44 4.87
N SER A 247 13.50 1.33 5.57
CA SER A 247 12.63 1.07 6.70
C SER A 247 13.45 0.65 7.91
N LYS A 248 13.17 1.29 9.04
CA LYS A 248 13.75 0.93 10.33
C LYS A 248 13.25 -0.43 10.82
N ASP A 249 11.98 -0.73 10.57
CA ASP A 249 11.29 -1.93 11.09
C ASP A 249 11.17 -3.03 10.01
N ALA A 250 12.04 -3.00 9.00
CA ALA A 250 12.00 -3.95 7.90
C ALA A 250 12.26 -5.38 8.37
N GLN A 251 11.41 -6.29 7.93
CA GLN A 251 11.44 -7.72 8.25
C GLN A 251 11.52 -8.54 6.97
N LEU A 252 12.09 -9.75 7.08
CA LEU A 252 12.08 -10.72 5.99
C LEU A 252 10.71 -11.34 5.95
N TYR A 253 10.17 -11.41 4.74
CA TYR A 253 9.00 -12.18 4.41
C TYR A 253 9.37 -13.21 3.37
N GLN A 254 8.81 -14.40 3.52
CA GLN A 254 8.95 -15.49 2.56
C GLN A 254 7.58 -15.93 2.10
N GLN A 255 7.42 -16.19 0.80
CA GLN A 255 6.14 -16.68 0.30
C GLN A 255 5.98 -18.17 0.60
N LYS A 256 4.82 -18.54 1.12
CA LYS A 256 4.37 -19.92 1.29
C LYS A 256 2.94 -20.06 0.75
N GLU A 257 2.74 -20.99 -0.19
CA GLU A 257 1.46 -21.37 -0.84
C GLU A 257 0.71 -20.28 -1.62
N ASN A 258 0.76 -19.02 -1.20
CA ASN A 258 0.37 -17.77 -1.88
C ASN A 258 0.38 -16.57 -0.91
N ARG A 259 0.86 -16.73 0.33
CA ARG A 259 0.88 -15.70 1.37
C ARG A 259 2.30 -15.46 1.87
N TRP A 260 2.54 -14.30 2.44
CA TRP A 260 3.84 -13.96 3.02
C TRP A 260 3.91 -14.34 4.48
N ASP A 261 4.84 -15.21 4.82
CA ASP A 261 5.16 -15.59 6.19
C ASP A 261 6.39 -14.85 6.69
N ARG A 262 6.38 -14.49 7.97
CA ARG A 262 7.60 -14.15 8.69
C ARG A 262 8.27 -15.46 9.09
N PRO A 263 9.50 -15.74 8.64
CA PRO A 263 10.20 -16.95 9.05
C PRO A 263 10.38 -16.94 10.57
N ALA A 264 10.13 -18.10 11.21
CA ALA A 264 10.41 -18.27 12.63
C ALA A 264 11.92 -18.00 12.86
N ALA A 265 12.25 -17.15 13.82
CA ALA A 265 13.62 -16.75 14.13
C ALA A 265 14.59 -17.96 14.21
N PRO A 266 15.87 -17.82 13.81
CA PRO A 266 16.59 -16.56 13.66
C PRO A 266 17.00 -16.31 12.20
N ALA A 267 16.03 -16.19 11.29
CA ALA A 267 16.30 -15.48 10.04
C ALA A 267 16.51 -14.00 10.40
N TYR A 268 17.76 -13.63 10.72
CA TYR A 268 18.09 -12.24 11.02
C TYR A 268 18.06 -11.45 9.72
N VAL A 269 17.05 -10.62 9.53
CA VAL A 269 17.27 -9.40 8.73
C VAL A 269 18.04 -8.47 9.63
N LYS A 270 19.33 -8.33 9.35
CA LYS A 270 20.03 -7.16 9.83
C LYS A 270 19.77 -6.11 8.78
N THR A 271 18.83 -5.22 9.09
CA THR A 271 18.55 -4.00 8.31
C THR A 271 19.76 -3.07 8.39
N GLY A 272 20.85 -3.47 7.75
CA GLY A 272 21.95 -2.60 7.44
C GLY A 272 21.67 -2.01 6.07
N SER A 273 20.90 -0.94 6.04
CA SER A 273 20.90 -0.03 4.91
C SER A 273 22.25 0.67 4.88
N PHE A 274 23.21 0.13 4.17
CA PHE A 274 24.42 0.90 3.89
C PHE A 274 24.17 1.69 2.62
N TYR A 275 24.46 2.98 2.70
CA TYR A 275 24.66 3.72 1.49
C TYR A 275 26.00 3.28 0.90
N ILE A 276 26.02 2.97 -0.39
CA ILE A 276 27.26 2.78 -1.15
C ILE A 276 28.00 4.14 -1.11
N GLY A 277 28.85 4.34 -0.11
CA GLY A 277 29.36 5.65 0.31
C GLY A 277 28.52 6.23 1.44
N ASP A 278 28.79 5.80 2.65
CA ASP A 278 28.32 6.32 3.93
C ASP A 278 28.51 7.84 4.06
N ASP A 279 29.55 8.37 3.44
CA ASP A 279 29.75 9.82 3.32
C ASP A 279 28.63 10.48 2.53
N TYR A 280 28.11 9.89 1.45
CA TYR A 280 27.19 10.60 0.54
C TYR A 280 25.87 11.02 1.20
N TRP A 281 25.20 10.13 1.94
CA TRP A 281 23.90 10.47 2.53
C TRP A 281 24.04 11.37 3.75
N CYS A 282 25.03 11.10 4.60
CA CYS A 282 25.25 11.90 5.80
C CYS A 282 25.94 13.25 5.53
N SER A 283 26.69 13.40 4.43
CA SER A 283 27.27 14.69 4.02
C SER A 283 26.27 15.59 3.27
N ASN A 284 25.42 15.02 2.40
CA ASN A 284 24.43 15.81 1.65
C ASN A 284 23.24 16.29 2.49
N LEU A 285 23.10 15.81 3.73
CA LEU A 285 22.12 16.33 4.67
C LEU A 285 22.39 17.78 5.09
N ASP A 286 23.63 18.26 4.99
CA ASP A 286 23.98 19.63 5.37
C ASP A 286 23.77 20.65 4.25
N GLU A 287 23.95 20.27 2.97
CA GLU A 287 23.98 21.25 1.88
C GLU A 287 22.59 21.66 1.36
N ASN A 288 21.58 20.79 1.42
CA ASN A 288 20.24 21.08 0.88
C ASN A 288 19.14 21.25 1.94
N ALA A 289 19.40 21.00 3.23
CA ALA A 289 18.34 20.87 4.25
C ALA A 289 17.98 22.17 4.99
N LEU A 290 18.61 23.29 4.68
CA LEU A 290 18.41 24.55 5.41
C LEU A 290 17.96 25.71 4.52
N THR A 291 17.21 25.43 3.45
CA THR A 291 16.43 26.52 2.83
C THR A 291 15.33 26.91 3.81
N VAL A 292 15.62 27.95 4.61
CA VAL A 292 14.61 28.64 5.43
C VAL A 292 13.40 28.91 4.51
N PRO A 293 12.16 28.64 4.96
CA PRO A 293 10.98 28.76 4.11
C PRO A 293 11.00 30.09 3.34
N ASN A 294 11.03 30.03 2.01
CA ASN A 294 11.09 31.23 1.17
C ASN A 294 9.82 32.06 1.39
N TYR A 295 9.99 33.35 1.68
CA TYR A 295 8.93 34.17 2.23
C TYR A 295 7.99 34.70 1.15
N ALA A 296 6.69 34.69 1.44
CA ALA A 296 5.78 35.66 0.85
C ALA A 296 6.13 37.05 1.40
N THR A 297 6.11 38.08 0.53
CA THR A 297 6.34 39.47 0.95
C THR A 297 5.45 39.84 2.14
N PRO A 298 6.00 40.46 3.20
CA PRO A 298 5.21 40.83 4.37
C PRO A 298 4.04 41.76 3.98
N PRO A 299 2.89 41.66 4.66
CA PRO A 299 1.75 42.53 4.37
C PRO A 299 2.15 43.98 4.61
N THR A 300 1.61 44.89 3.81
CA THR A 300 1.96 46.32 3.90
C THR A 300 1.18 46.95 5.05
N LYS A 301 1.89 47.61 5.98
CA LYS A 301 1.25 48.31 7.10
C LYS A 301 0.43 49.48 6.57
N PRO A 302 -0.84 49.67 6.98
CA PRO A 302 -1.64 50.81 6.57
C PRO A 302 -1.01 52.12 7.05
N ILE A 303 -1.14 53.16 6.24
CA ILE A 303 -0.60 54.50 6.51
C ILE A 303 -1.63 55.29 7.32
N TYR A 304 -1.19 55.91 8.41
CA TYR A 304 -2.02 56.80 9.22
C TYR A 304 -2.26 58.11 8.47
N LEU A 305 -3.52 58.54 8.35
CA LEU A 305 -3.88 59.79 7.69
C LEU A 305 -3.92 60.92 8.72
N GLU A 306 -3.29 62.05 8.42
CA GLU A 306 -3.41 63.26 9.23
C GLU A 306 -4.81 63.87 9.10
N TYR A 307 -5.29 64.48 10.19
CA TYR A 307 -6.63 65.07 10.26
C TYR A 307 -6.64 66.51 9.74
N ASP A 308 -7.69 66.86 8.98
CA ASP A 308 -7.85 68.21 8.42
C ASP A 308 -8.32 69.22 9.50
N SER A 309 -7.74 70.42 9.54
CA SER A 309 -8.23 71.55 10.36
C SER A 309 -8.99 72.55 9.47
N MET A 310 -10.31 72.46 9.45
CA MET A 310 -11.15 73.12 8.43
C MET A 310 -11.77 74.47 8.85
N THR A 311 -11.48 75.03 10.03
CA THR A 311 -12.15 76.27 10.52
C THR A 311 -11.45 77.57 10.17
N ILE A 312 -10.29 77.51 9.50
CA ILE A 312 -9.40 78.66 9.27
C ILE A 312 -10.15 79.84 8.63
N LYS A 313 -10.96 79.58 7.59
CA LYS A 313 -11.73 80.65 6.89
C LYS A 313 -12.82 81.28 7.77
N GLN A 314 -13.49 80.48 8.60
CA GLN A 314 -14.52 80.99 9.52
C GLN A 314 -13.88 81.80 10.65
N ASP A 315 -12.70 81.39 11.11
CA ASP A 315 -11.93 82.09 12.14
C ASP A 315 -11.48 83.47 11.66
N GLU A 316 -10.97 83.56 10.43
CA GLU A 316 -10.63 84.83 9.78
C GLU A 316 -11.86 85.77 9.66
N GLN A 317 -13.01 85.25 9.23
CA GLN A 317 -14.23 86.03 9.08
C GLN A 317 -14.81 86.49 10.42
N LEU A 318 -14.83 85.62 11.43
CA LEU A 318 -15.27 85.95 12.78
C LEU A 318 -14.38 87.04 13.39
N ASN A 319 -13.07 86.95 13.21
CA ASN A 319 -12.13 87.97 13.65
C ASN A 319 -12.44 89.33 12.98
N SER A 320 -12.65 89.34 11.66
CA SER A 320 -12.99 90.57 10.93
C SER A 320 -14.30 91.23 11.40
N ILE A 321 -15.30 90.42 11.79
CA ILE A 321 -16.58 90.92 12.31
C ILE A 321 -16.42 91.43 13.73
N GLN A 322 -15.61 90.75 14.56
CA GLN A 322 -15.32 91.15 15.92
C GLN A 322 -14.67 92.54 15.95
N ILE A 323 -13.63 92.75 15.12
CA ILE A 323 -12.97 94.06 14.96
C ILE A 323 -13.98 95.18 14.63
N ARG A 324 -14.95 94.91 13.75
CA ARG A 324 -15.99 95.89 13.37
C ARG A 324 -17.01 96.14 14.49
N LEU A 325 -17.34 95.12 15.27
CA LEU A 325 -18.23 95.24 16.43
C LEU A 325 -17.57 96.04 17.56
N ASP A 326 -16.28 95.81 17.80
CA ASP A 326 -15.49 96.52 18.81
C ASP A 326 -15.41 98.02 18.46
N TYR A 327 -15.15 98.34 17.18
CA TYR A 327 -15.20 99.72 16.69
C TYR A 327 -16.57 100.39 16.94
N LEU A 328 -17.68 99.69 16.71
CA LEU A 328 -19.02 100.24 16.99
C LEU A 328 -19.30 100.38 18.50
N ALA A 329 -18.70 99.53 19.34
CA ALA A 329 -18.82 99.62 20.79
C ALA A 329 -18.09 100.86 21.33
N GLU A 330 -16.91 101.18 20.80
CA GLU A 330 -16.17 102.40 21.13
C GLU A 330 -16.99 103.67 20.81
N GLN A 331 -17.74 103.66 19.70
CA GLN A 331 -18.61 104.78 19.30
C GLN A 331 -19.82 105.00 20.23
N LYS A 332 -20.13 104.06 21.14
CA LYS A 332 -21.19 104.22 22.16
C LYS A 332 -20.74 105.09 23.33
N VAL A 333 -19.48 105.52 23.35
CA VAL A 333 -18.90 106.33 24.40
C VAL A 333 -18.31 107.57 23.75
N ASN A 334 -18.79 108.75 24.13
CA ASN A 334 -18.22 109.98 23.61
C ASN A 334 -16.82 110.23 24.20
N LYS A 335 -16.08 111.22 23.68
CA LYS A 335 -14.73 111.57 24.16
C LYS A 335 -14.64 111.92 25.66
N LYS A 336 -15.77 112.11 26.35
CA LYS A 336 -15.86 112.39 27.80
C LYS A 336 -16.29 111.16 28.62
N GLY A 337 -16.28 109.96 28.03
CA GLY A 337 -16.71 108.73 28.70
C GLY A 337 -18.22 108.60 28.87
N LYS A 338 -19.03 109.53 28.35
CA LYS A 338 -20.49 109.48 28.53
C LYS A 338 -21.14 108.62 27.44
N PRO A 339 -22.19 107.84 27.78
CA PRO A 339 -22.95 107.08 26.81
C PRO A 339 -23.45 107.99 25.68
N GLN A 340 -23.19 107.59 24.45
CA GLN A 340 -23.68 108.23 23.24
C GLN A 340 -24.48 107.20 22.44
N GLU A 341 -25.70 107.56 22.03
CA GLU A 341 -26.47 106.67 21.18
C GLU A 341 -25.83 106.57 19.80
N LEU A 342 -25.73 105.35 19.30
CA LEU A 342 -25.43 105.09 17.90
C LEU A 342 -26.50 105.72 17.00
N THR A 343 -26.07 106.24 15.85
CA THR A 343 -27.00 106.66 14.78
C THR A 343 -27.86 105.46 14.34
N ALA A 344 -29.04 105.72 13.77
CA ALA A 344 -29.93 104.67 13.29
C ALA A 344 -29.23 103.71 12.30
N GLN A 345 -28.31 104.22 11.46
CA GLN A 345 -27.54 103.41 10.53
C GLN A 345 -26.47 102.55 11.23
N GLN A 346 -25.79 103.08 12.25
CA GLN A 346 -24.87 102.30 13.08
C GLN A 346 -25.59 101.21 13.87
N LYS A 347 -26.78 101.49 14.43
CA LYS A 347 -27.62 100.47 15.11
C LYS A 347 -28.01 99.33 14.14
N ARG A 348 -28.38 99.66 12.89
CA ARG A 348 -28.65 98.66 11.84
C ARG A 348 -27.40 97.84 11.51
N ASN A 349 -26.24 98.49 11.33
CA ASN A 349 -24.98 97.79 11.04
C ASN A 349 -24.56 96.86 12.18
N GLU A 350 -24.69 97.28 13.44
CA GLU A 350 -24.42 96.45 14.61
C GLU A 350 -25.30 95.20 14.63
N CYS A 351 -26.62 95.36 14.38
CA CYS A 351 -27.56 94.24 14.31
C CYS A 351 -27.20 93.25 13.17
N VAL A 352 -26.87 93.76 11.98
CA VAL A 352 -26.45 92.93 10.84
C VAL A 352 -25.15 92.17 11.14
N LEU A 353 -24.16 92.81 11.77
CA LEU A 353 -22.90 92.18 12.13
C LEU A 353 -23.07 91.11 13.21
N LYS A 354 -23.92 91.35 14.23
CA LYS A 354 -24.26 90.33 15.24
C LYS A 354 -24.94 89.12 14.61
N ASN A 355 -25.97 89.33 13.80
CA ASN A 355 -26.63 88.24 13.08
C ASN A 355 -25.67 87.46 12.16
N LYS A 356 -24.73 88.16 11.51
CA LYS A 356 -23.70 87.52 10.68
C LYS A 356 -22.69 86.73 11.52
N LYS A 357 -22.27 87.25 12.67
CA LYS A 357 -21.42 86.54 13.64
C LYS A 357 -22.07 85.25 14.12
N ASP A 358 -23.33 85.32 14.54
CA ASP A 358 -24.06 84.14 15.04
C ASP A 358 -24.22 83.08 13.95
N ARG A 359 -24.56 83.48 12.71
CA ARG A 359 -24.60 82.57 11.56
C ARG A 359 -23.23 81.92 11.28
N LEU A 360 -22.13 82.67 11.41
CA LEU A 360 -20.78 82.14 11.20
C LEU A 360 -20.34 81.21 12.33
N LEU A 361 -20.72 81.48 13.58
CA LEU A 361 -20.47 80.57 14.70
C LEU A 361 -21.21 79.25 14.50
N ILE A 362 -22.49 79.29 14.10
CA ILE A 362 -23.27 78.09 13.75
C ILE A 362 -22.62 77.35 12.58
N ALA A 363 -22.20 78.05 11.52
CA ALA A 363 -21.53 77.44 10.38
C ALA A 363 -20.17 76.82 10.77
N LYS A 364 -19.39 77.49 11.63
CA LYS A 364 -18.12 76.98 12.16
C LYS A 364 -18.33 75.70 12.97
N GLU A 365 -19.31 75.67 13.87
CA GLU A 365 -19.61 74.46 14.63
C GLU A 365 -20.14 73.33 13.76
N LYS A 366 -20.96 73.64 12.74
CA LYS A 366 -21.37 72.64 11.75
C LYS A 366 -20.17 72.02 11.02
N ILE A 367 -19.23 72.85 10.57
CA ILE A 367 -17.99 72.38 9.92
C ILE A 367 -17.13 71.55 10.86
N LYS A 368 -17.01 71.93 12.14
CA LYS A 368 -16.29 71.14 13.14
C LYS A 368 -16.92 69.76 13.34
N ILE A 369 -18.26 69.70 13.46
CA ILE A 369 -18.98 68.43 13.61
C ILE A 369 -18.78 67.55 12.38
N GLU A 370 -18.97 68.10 11.17
CA GLU A 370 -18.75 67.36 9.92
C GLU A 370 -17.30 66.89 9.76
N THR A 371 -16.33 67.72 10.14
CA THR A 371 -14.90 67.35 10.10
C THR A 371 -14.57 66.28 11.12
N ARG A 372 -15.12 66.38 12.34
CA ARG A 372 -14.98 65.36 13.37
C ARG A 372 -15.56 64.02 12.92
N GLN A 373 -16.77 64.01 12.34
CA GLN A 373 -17.39 62.80 11.79
C GLN A 373 -16.53 62.18 10.69
N LYS A 374 -16.04 62.99 9.73
CA LYS A 374 -15.12 62.49 8.69
C LYS A 374 -13.81 61.94 9.25
N ASN A 375 -13.26 62.57 10.28
CA ASN A 375 -12.05 62.10 10.95
C ASN A 375 -12.30 60.78 11.71
N GLU A 376 -13.43 60.67 12.41
CA GLU A 376 -13.86 59.43 13.08
C GLU A 376 -14.08 58.29 12.07
N GLU A 377 -14.69 58.57 10.90
CA GLU A 377 -14.84 57.62 9.79
C GLU A 377 -13.48 57.18 9.23
N ARG A 378 -12.56 58.13 8.95
CA ARG A 378 -11.20 57.83 8.48
C ARG A 378 -10.42 56.98 9.48
N GLU A 379 -10.54 57.30 10.77
CA GLU A 379 -9.89 56.58 11.85
C GLU A 379 -10.45 55.15 11.99
N ALA A 380 -11.77 54.98 11.88
CA ALA A 380 -12.41 53.66 11.87
C ALA A 380 -11.90 52.80 10.70
N VAL A 381 -11.80 53.36 9.49
CA VAL A 381 -11.23 52.68 8.32
C VAL A 381 -9.77 52.29 8.55
N TYR A 382 -8.96 53.20 9.12
CA TYR A 382 -7.57 52.90 9.47
C TYR A 382 -7.47 51.74 10.47
N TYR A 383 -8.22 51.75 11.57
CA TYR A 383 -8.18 50.65 12.55
C TYR A 383 -8.67 49.32 11.97
N GLN A 384 -9.67 49.35 11.09
CA GLN A 384 -10.13 48.14 10.40
C GLN A 384 -9.01 47.57 9.51
N SER A 385 -8.33 48.41 8.74
CA SER A 385 -7.19 47.98 7.92
C SER A 385 -6.01 47.48 8.77
N LEU A 386 -5.76 48.10 9.94
CA LEU A 386 -4.71 47.70 10.87
C LEU A 386 -5.01 46.34 11.52
N ALA A 387 -6.28 46.06 11.81
CA ALA A 387 -6.71 44.76 12.32
C ALA A 387 -6.45 43.65 11.29
N VAL A 388 -6.80 43.87 10.01
CA VAL A 388 -6.53 42.95 8.91
C VAL A 388 -5.02 42.70 8.77
N TYR A 389 -4.22 43.77 8.71
CA TYR A 389 -2.75 43.68 8.67
C TYR A 389 -2.17 42.83 9.82
N ASN A 390 -2.63 43.06 11.05
CA ASN A 390 -2.16 42.32 12.22
C ASN A 390 -2.55 40.83 12.16
N GLN A 391 -3.75 40.53 11.68
CA GLN A 391 -4.22 39.16 11.48
C GLN A 391 -3.37 38.42 10.45
N GLU A 392 -3.13 39.03 9.28
CA GLU A 392 -2.29 38.47 8.21
C GLU A 392 -0.85 38.24 8.70
N ARG A 393 -0.26 39.24 9.37
CA ARG A 393 1.08 39.13 9.96
C ARG A 393 1.18 37.97 10.95
N HIS A 394 0.19 37.82 11.82
CA HIS A 394 0.19 36.75 12.83
C HIS A 394 0.02 35.36 12.20
N LEU A 395 -0.80 35.22 11.14
CA LEU A 395 -0.90 33.97 10.36
C LEU A 395 0.42 33.60 9.71
N LEU A 396 1.11 34.56 9.08
CA LEU A 396 2.44 34.37 8.50
C LEU A 396 3.47 33.95 9.55
N GLN A 397 3.46 34.58 10.73
CA GLN A 397 4.35 34.21 11.83
C GLN A 397 4.10 32.78 12.34
N ARG A 398 2.84 32.36 12.50
CA ARG A 398 2.51 30.99 12.91
C ARG A 398 2.94 29.97 11.85
N SER A 399 2.69 30.27 10.58
CA SER A 399 3.14 29.43 9.47
C SER A 399 4.66 29.27 9.48
N TYR A 400 5.39 30.35 9.73
CA TYR A 400 6.84 30.35 9.87
C TYR A 400 7.35 29.49 11.03
N LEU A 401 6.81 29.67 12.24
CA LEU A 401 7.20 28.87 13.39
C LEU A 401 6.92 27.38 13.17
N LYS A 402 5.77 27.05 12.57
CA LYS A 402 5.42 25.67 12.20
C LYS A 402 6.40 25.09 11.17
N GLY A 403 6.87 25.90 10.22
CA GLY A 403 7.90 25.51 9.26
C GLY A 403 9.27 25.30 9.89
N LEU A 404 9.66 26.10 10.88
CA LEU A 404 10.90 25.89 11.64
C LEU A 404 10.85 24.61 12.47
N ASP A 405 9.73 24.36 13.15
CA ASP A 405 9.55 23.15 13.96
C ASP A 405 9.59 21.89 13.08
N SER A 406 9.00 21.93 11.88
CA SER A 406 9.07 20.81 10.95
C SER A 406 10.49 20.58 10.42
N ILE A 407 11.22 21.64 10.06
CA ILE A 407 12.62 21.53 9.61
C ILE A 407 13.50 20.97 10.74
N GLY A 408 13.38 21.49 11.96
CA GLY A 408 14.14 21.01 13.12
C GLY A 408 13.84 19.55 13.46
N GLY A 409 12.57 19.13 13.32
CA GLY A 409 12.16 17.73 13.48
C GLY A 409 12.77 16.82 12.41
N VAL A 410 12.74 17.23 11.14
CA VAL A 410 13.34 16.49 10.02
C VAL A 410 14.86 16.38 10.20
N GLN A 411 15.54 17.46 10.57
CA GLN A 411 16.99 17.46 10.78
C GLN A 411 17.40 16.51 11.92
N ARG A 412 16.73 16.56 13.08
CA ARG A 412 16.99 15.62 14.18
C ARG A 412 16.72 14.17 13.78
N SER A 413 15.63 13.93 13.04
CA SER A 413 15.31 12.60 12.51
C SER A 413 16.42 12.10 11.57
N ASN A 414 16.92 12.96 10.68
CA ASN A 414 18.00 12.63 9.76
C ASN A 414 19.34 12.36 10.47
N ILE A 415 19.70 13.17 11.48
CA ILE A 415 20.91 12.94 12.30
C ILE A 415 20.82 11.61 13.04
N ASN A 416 19.69 11.34 13.72
CA ASN A 416 19.47 10.09 14.42
C ASN A 416 19.52 8.90 13.45
N ARG A 417 18.92 9.05 12.27
CA ARG A 417 18.99 8.04 11.22
C ARG A 417 20.43 7.81 10.76
N CYS A 418 21.22 8.85 10.52
CA CYS A 418 22.64 8.69 10.19
C CYS A 418 23.43 7.95 11.28
N ALA A 419 23.15 8.20 12.56
CA ALA A 419 23.77 7.46 13.66
C ALA A 419 23.34 5.98 13.66
N GLU A 420 22.06 5.69 13.44
CA GLU A 420 21.53 4.32 13.31
C GLU A 420 22.17 3.57 12.13
N LEU A 421 22.31 4.23 10.97
CA LEU A 421 22.94 3.65 9.77
C LEU A 421 24.41 3.31 10.04
N LYS A 422 25.16 4.22 10.67
CA LYS A 422 26.57 3.97 11.05
C LYS A 422 26.70 2.79 12.00
N GLN A 423 25.82 2.71 13.01
CA GLN A 423 25.80 1.57 13.93
C GLN A 423 25.47 0.26 13.19
N GLY A 424 24.50 0.27 12.28
CA GLY A 424 24.15 -0.89 11.47
C GLY A 424 25.30 -1.39 10.60
N VAL A 425 26.11 -0.48 10.03
CA VAL A 425 27.33 -0.83 9.28
C VAL A 425 28.36 -1.52 10.20
N GLU A 426 28.61 -0.99 11.39
CA GLU A 426 29.54 -1.60 12.34
C GLU A 426 29.04 -2.98 12.81
N ASP A 427 27.74 -3.13 13.03
CA ASP A 427 27.13 -4.42 13.38
C ASP A 427 27.26 -5.44 12.23
N LEU A 428 27.13 -5.01 10.97
CA LEU A 428 27.39 -5.84 9.80
C LEU A 428 28.87 -6.26 9.73
N LYS A 429 29.81 -5.32 9.84
CA LYS A 429 31.25 -5.63 9.85
C LYS A 429 31.62 -6.64 10.95
N LYS A 430 31.03 -6.50 12.13
CA LYS A 430 31.22 -7.45 13.25
C LYS A 430 30.63 -8.84 12.94
N THR A 431 29.50 -8.90 12.25
CA THR A 431 28.79 -10.15 11.98
C THR A 431 29.41 -10.94 10.84
N TYR A 432 29.74 -10.28 9.74
CA TYR A 432 30.24 -10.91 8.51
C TYR A 432 31.77 -10.94 8.44
N GLY A 433 32.45 -10.22 9.33
CA GLY A 433 33.86 -9.94 9.19
C GLY A 433 34.08 -8.72 8.29
N GLN A 434 34.99 -7.85 8.71
CA GLN A 434 35.27 -6.59 8.03
C GLN A 434 35.75 -6.81 6.58
N ALA A 435 36.57 -7.83 6.32
CA ALA A 435 37.11 -8.10 4.98
C ALA A 435 36.01 -8.49 3.99
N ASP A 436 35.10 -9.39 4.39
CA ASP A 436 33.99 -9.83 3.53
C ASP A 436 32.98 -8.71 3.31
N TYR A 437 32.69 -7.93 4.35
CA TYR A 437 31.87 -6.72 4.23
C TYR A 437 32.47 -5.74 3.22
N GLU A 438 33.75 -5.36 3.36
CA GLU A 438 34.39 -4.39 2.45
C GLU A 438 34.47 -4.93 1.02
N LYS A 439 34.69 -6.23 0.84
CA LYS A 439 34.68 -6.87 -0.49
C LYS A 439 33.29 -6.76 -1.16
N MET A 440 32.22 -7.07 -0.42
CA MET A 440 30.85 -6.95 -0.91
C MET A 440 30.46 -5.49 -1.16
N ALA A 441 30.78 -4.60 -0.23
CA ALA A 441 30.54 -3.17 -0.36
C ALA A 441 31.27 -2.59 -1.59
N ALA A 442 32.55 -2.91 -1.79
CA ALA A 442 33.34 -2.47 -2.93
C ALA A 442 32.74 -2.91 -4.27
N ARG A 443 32.22 -4.14 -4.35
CA ARG A 443 31.53 -4.62 -5.55
C ARG A 443 30.27 -3.83 -5.85
N LEU A 444 29.47 -3.54 -4.83
CA LEU A 444 28.29 -2.69 -4.99
C LEU A 444 28.67 -1.29 -5.47
N ARG A 445 29.77 -0.69 -4.97
CA ARG A 445 30.23 0.64 -5.47
C ARG A 445 30.66 0.61 -6.93
N ASN A 446 31.28 -0.49 -7.36
CA ASN A 446 31.81 -0.62 -8.71
C ASN A 446 30.75 -1.01 -9.74
N GLN A 447 29.60 -1.54 -9.30
CA GLN A 447 28.48 -1.76 -10.18
C GLN A 447 27.75 -0.44 -10.40
N ALA A 448 27.39 -0.14 -11.66
CA ALA A 448 26.63 1.05 -12.04
C ALA A 448 25.17 1.00 -11.56
N ILE A 449 24.94 0.46 -10.37
CA ILE A 449 23.64 0.41 -9.72
C ILE A 449 23.35 1.83 -9.24
N LYS A 450 22.26 2.41 -9.77
CA LYS A 450 21.78 3.72 -9.33
C LYS A 450 21.31 3.72 -7.87
N ASP A 451 20.87 2.55 -7.41
CA ASP A 451 20.30 2.37 -6.08
C ASP A 451 21.40 2.42 -5.04
N LYS A 452 21.34 3.45 -4.20
CA LYS A 452 22.37 3.70 -3.20
C LYS A 452 22.14 2.89 -1.93
N LEU A 453 21.02 2.18 -1.80
CA LEU A 453 20.57 1.51 -0.59
C LEU A 453 20.34 0.01 -0.89
N GLY A 454 20.66 -0.86 0.07
CA GLY A 454 20.37 -2.28 -0.02
C GLY A 454 20.04 -2.91 1.33
N TYR A 455 19.28 -4.00 1.33
CA TYR A 455 18.99 -4.82 2.51
C TYR A 455 19.83 -6.07 2.54
N TRP A 456 20.48 -6.31 3.69
CA TRP A 456 21.28 -7.49 3.93
C TRP A 456 20.45 -8.59 4.60
N ILE A 457 20.28 -9.70 3.90
CA ILE A 457 19.39 -10.79 4.30
C ILE A 457 20.23 -12.06 4.47
N GLN A 458 20.08 -12.74 5.60
CA GLN A 458 20.51 -14.12 5.76
C GLN A 458 19.28 -15.02 5.79
N THR A 459 19.25 -16.01 4.90
CA THR A 459 18.15 -16.96 4.79
C THR A 459 18.67 -18.38 4.73
N ASN A 460 17.93 -19.32 5.32
CA ASN A 460 18.12 -20.75 5.18
C ASN A 460 17.05 -21.38 4.26
N GLN A 461 16.36 -20.55 3.47
CA GLN A 461 15.31 -21.01 2.56
C GLN A 461 15.50 -20.38 1.18
N LEU A 462 15.09 -21.15 0.17
CA LEU A 462 14.95 -20.70 -1.21
C LEU A 462 13.48 -20.33 -1.49
N GLY A 463 13.19 -19.84 -2.68
CA GLY A 463 11.87 -19.38 -3.10
C GLY A 463 11.78 -17.85 -3.13
N TRP A 464 10.56 -17.34 -2.98
CA TRP A 464 10.27 -15.90 -3.00
C TRP A 464 10.54 -15.27 -1.63
N LEU A 465 11.37 -14.24 -1.63
CA LEU A 465 11.83 -13.50 -0.46
C LEU A 465 11.61 -12.01 -0.69
N SER A 466 11.18 -11.29 0.33
CA SER A 466 11.03 -9.84 0.28
C SER A 466 11.37 -9.22 1.62
N VAL A 467 11.83 -7.98 1.58
CA VAL A 467 11.92 -7.15 2.79
C VAL A 467 10.80 -6.13 2.77
N GLY A 468 10.15 -5.93 3.92
CA GLY A 468 9.07 -4.96 4.06
C GLY A 468 8.62 -4.78 5.50
N ASN A 469 7.57 -3.99 5.70
CA ASN A 469 6.92 -3.82 7.00
C ASN A 469 5.46 -4.23 6.93
N ILE A 470 4.81 -4.32 8.09
CA ILE A 470 3.36 -4.20 8.16
C ILE A 470 2.99 -2.79 7.69
N ALA A 471 2.09 -2.69 6.71
CA ALA A 471 1.58 -1.41 6.24
C ALA A 471 0.73 -0.77 7.35
N GLN A 472 1.11 0.43 7.79
CA GLN A 472 0.27 1.22 8.70
C GLN A 472 -0.97 1.68 7.94
N ARG A 473 -2.14 1.16 8.34
CA ARG A 473 -3.43 1.54 7.74
C ARG A 473 -4.30 2.21 8.78
N LYS A 474 -5.23 3.03 8.31
CA LYS A 474 -6.35 3.46 9.14
C LYS A 474 -7.19 2.22 9.44
N ASP A 475 -7.64 2.08 10.69
CA ASP A 475 -8.60 1.06 11.04
C ASP A 475 -9.87 1.28 10.23
N THR A 476 -10.06 0.43 9.23
CA THR A 476 -11.26 0.35 8.40
C THR A 476 -11.81 -1.05 8.59
N ASP A 477 -13.13 -1.16 8.66
CA ASP A 477 -13.78 -2.47 8.74
C ASP A 477 -13.34 -3.35 7.56
N ALA A 478 -13.07 -4.62 7.86
CA ALA A 478 -12.68 -5.60 6.87
C ALA A 478 -13.89 -6.42 6.44
N VAL A 479 -14.18 -6.45 5.14
CA VAL A 479 -15.35 -7.11 4.57
C VAL A 479 -14.91 -8.11 3.49
N PRO A 480 -15.61 -9.23 3.29
CA PRO A 480 -15.44 -10.04 2.09
C PRO A 480 -16.05 -9.32 0.89
N TYR A 481 -15.35 -9.28 -0.24
CA TYR A 481 -15.87 -8.76 -1.50
C TYR A 481 -16.03 -9.88 -2.51
N ARG A 482 -17.22 -10.00 -3.12
CA ARG A 482 -17.56 -11.08 -4.05
C ARG A 482 -17.63 -10.57 -5.48
N VAL A 483 -17.19 -11.40 -6.40
CA VAL A 483 -17.23 -11.19 -7.84
C VAL A 483 -17.77 -12.45 -8.48
N THR A 484 -18.71 -12.30 -9.41
CA THR A 484 -19.28 -13.42 -10.18
C THR A 484 -18.69 -13.47 -11.57
N THR A 485 -18.79 -14.62 -12.23
CA THR A 485 -18.39 -14.77 -13.63
C THR A 485 -19.32 -15.70 -14.39
N GLY A 486 -19.61 -15.36 -15.65
CA GLY A 486 -20.38 -16.21 -16.57
C GLY A 486 -19.60 -17.40 -17.12
N ILE A 487 -18.28 -17.47 -16.87
CA ILE A 487 -17.46 -18.65 -17.13
C ILE A 487 -17.08 -19.32 -15.81
N SER A 488 -16.47 -20.50 -15.87
CA SER A 488 -16.01 -21.19 -14.66
C SER A 488 -14.94 -20.36 -13.92
N ALA A 489 -15.22 -19.92 -12.69
CA ALA A 489 -14.29 -19.19 -11.81
C ALA A 489 -12.96 -19.95 -11.59
N TYR A 490 -13.00 -21.28 -11.65
CA TYR A 490 -11.81 -22.15 -11.61
C TYR A 490 -10.83 -21.97 -12.79
N LYS A 491 -11.25 -21.30 -13.86
CA LYS A 491 -10.41 -20.93 -15.02
C LYS A 491 -10.00 -19.47 -14.99
N VAL A 492 -10.23 -18.79 -13.87
CA VAL A 492 -10.01 -17.35 -13.71
C VAL A 492 -8.99 -17.12 -12.62
N THR A 493 -7.99 -16.29 -12.90
CA THR A 493 -7.14 -15.70 -11.86
C THR A 493 -7.56 -14.23 -11.73
N ALA A 494 -7.99 -13.84 -10.53
CA ALA A 494 -8.46 -12.49 -10.27
C ALA A 494 -7.66 -11.80 -9.16
N PHE A 495 -7.45 -10.50 -9.33
CA PHE A 495 -6.68 -9.63 -8.45
C PHE A 495 -7.50 -8.39 -8.14
N LEU A 496 -7.44 -7.95 -6.89
CA LEU A 496 -7.97 -6.67 -6.45
C LEU A 496 -6.80 -5.77 -6.05
N ILE A 497 -6.72 -4.58 -6.66
CA ILE A 497 -5.59 -3.65 -6.56
C ILE A 497 -6.09 -2.33 -6.01
N PHE A 498 -5.67 -1.95 -4.79
CA PHE A 498 -6.15 -0.71 -4.17
C PHE A 498 -5.51 0.53 -4.80
N ASN A 499 -6.32 1.54 -5.13
CA ASN A 499 -5.83 2.70 -5.87
C ASN A 499 -4.82 3.54 -5.09
N GLU A 500 -5.05 3.72 -3.77
CA GLU A 500 -4.21 4.57 -2.92
C GLU A 500 -2.90 3.89 -2.53
N THR A 501 -2.95 2.63 -2.08
CA THR A 501 -1.79 1.93 -1.54
C THR A 501 -1.10 1.02 -2.54
N LYS A 502 -1.76 0.72 -3.67
CA LYS A 502 -1.33 -0.24 -4.70
C LYS A 502 -1.14 -1.66 -4.15
N ASP A 503 -1.84 -1.98 -3.07
CA ASP A 503 -1.78 -3.31 -2.47
C ASP A 503 -2.62 -4.30 -3.27
N ILE A 504 -2.16 -5.53 -3.33
CA ILE A 504 -2.66 -6.59 -4.20
C ILE A 504 -3.27 -7.69 -3.35
N VAL A 505 -4.51 -8.07 -3.66
CA VAL A 505 -5.22 -9.20 -3.05
C VAL A 505 -5.59 -10.17 -4.16
N ILE A 506 -5.26 -11.45 -3.99
CA ILE A 506 -5.63 -12.51 -4.93
C ILE A 506 -7.00 -13.04 -4.51
N GLY A 507 -7.90 -13.21 -5.48
CA GLY A 507 -9.22 -13.77 -5.27
C GLY A 507 -9.15 -15.28 -5.06
N GLU A 508 -9.91 -15.79 -4.09
CA GLU A 508 -10.07 -17.21 -3.85
C GLU A 508 -11.36 -17.69 -4.51
N THR A 509 -11.31 -18.79 -5.27
CA THR A 509 -12.51 -19.35 -5.90
C THR A 509 -13.34 -20.11 -4.86
N LEU A 510 -14.59 -19.69 -4.66
CA LEU A 510 -15.50 -20.33 -3.71
C LEU A 510 -16.29 -21.46 -4.36
N ASP A 511 -16.79 -21.23 -5.57
CA ASP A 511 -17.51 -22.21 -6.39
C ASP A 511 -17.27 -21.95 -7.89
N ALA A 512 -18.05 -22.61 -8.76
CA ALA A 512 -17.90 -22.50 -10.21
C ALA A 512 -18.16 -21.09 -10.77
N THR A 513 -18.82 -20.21 -10.03
CA THR A 513 -19.21 -18.87 -10.50
C THR A 513 -18.69 -17.74 -9.62
N ASP A 514 -18.29 -18.03 -8.39
CA ASP A 514 -17.93 -17.04 -7.38
C ASP A 514 -16.43 -17.00 -7.07
N ILE A 515 -15.89 -15.79 -7.08
CA ILE A 515 -14.56 -15.44 -6.58
C ILE A 515 -14.72 -14.48 -5.40
N VAL A 516 -14.01 -14.75 -4.31
CA VAL A 516 -14.09 -13.97 -3.07
C VAL A 516 -12.73 -13.39 -2.71
N PHE A 517 -12.72 -12.10 -2.36
CA PHE A 517 -11.58 -11.39 -1.80
C PHE A 517 -11.83 -11.20 -0.30
N TRP A 518 -11.15 -11.95 0.54
CA TRP A 518 -11.35 -11.92 1.99
C TRP A 518 -10.74 -10.70 2.66
N GLU A 519 -11.42 -10.15 3.67
CA GLU A 519 -10.97 -9.07 4.55
C GLU A 519 -10.35 -7.88 3.80
N VAL A 520 -11.07 -7.39 2.79
CA VAL A 520 -10.72 -6.15 2.10
C VAL A 520 -11.23 -4.94 2.90
N PRO A 521 -10.51 -3.80 2.91
CA PRO A 521 -10.99 -2.57 3.55
C PRO A 521 -12.32 -2.13 2.96
N ASP A 522 -13.33 -1.89 3.79
CA ASP A 522 -14.65 -1.43 3.35
C ASP A 522 -14.58 -0.02 2.72
N GLY A 523 -15.41 0.22 1.71
CA GLY A 523 -15.52 1.52 1.03
C GLY A 523 -14.26 2.00 0.29
N SER A 524 -13.26 1.15 0.11
CA SER A 524 -12.00 1.51 -0.53
C SER A 524 -12.07 1.38 -2.05
N LYS A 525 -11.49 2.37 -2.76
CA LYS A 525 -11.39 2.35 -4.23
C LYS A 525 -10.34 1.35 -4.68
N ALA A 526 -10.72 0.48 -5.60
CA ALA A 526 -9.85 -0.54 -6.14
C ALA A 526 -10.09 -0.78 -7.64
N LYS A 527 -9.14 -1.47 -8.26
CA LYS A 527 -9.22 -2.01 -9.60
C LYS A 527 -9.28 -3.52 -9.51
N LEU A 528 -10.28 -4.12 -10.15
CA LEU A 528 -10.41 -5.55 -10.34
C LEU A 528 -9.79 -5.92 -11.68
N PHE A 529 -8.81 -6.80 -11.65
CA PHE A 529 -8.14 -7.34 -12.82
C PHE A 529 -8.29 -8.86 -12.81
N ALA A 530 -8.90 -9.44 -13.83
CA ALA A 530 -9.06 -10.88 -13.94
C ALA A 530 -8.66 -11.37 -15.32
N VAL A 531 -8.04 -12.54 -15.37
CA VAL A 531 -7.56 -13.18 -16.61
C VAL A 531 -8.10 -14.59 -16.69
N THR A 532 -8.47 -14.99 -17.90
CA THR A 532 -8.89 -16.35 -18.24
C THR A 532 -8.34 -16.73 -19.60
N GLN A 533 -8.39 -18.02 -19.94
CA GLN A 533 -7.97 -18.55 -21.22
C GLN A 533 -9.14 -19.27 -21.91
N GLU A 534 -9.40 -18.91 -23.16
CA GLU A 534 -10.37 -19.57 -24.05
C GLU A 534 -9.69 -19.99 -25.35
N GLY A 535 -9.44 -21.29 -25.49
CA GLY A 535 -8.59 -21.82 -26.56
C GLY A 535 -7.17 -21.27 -26.44
N ASP A 536 -6.65 -20.69 -27.52
CA ASP A 536 -5.30 -20.09 -27.56
C ASP A 536 -5.30 -18.60 -27.16
N ASN A 537 -6.46 -18.03 -26.85
CA ASN A 537 -6.58 -16.61 -26.52
C ASN A 537 -6.73 -16.40 -25.01
N PHE A 538 -6.02 -15.40 -24.49
CA PHE A 538 -6.27 -14.87 -23.15
C PHE A 538 -7.30 -13.75 -23.23
N LEU A 539 -8.29 -13.81 -22.33
CA LEU A 539 -9.30 -12.77 -22.17
C LEU A 539 -9.12 -12.09 -20.82
N ILE A 540 -9.36 -10.79 -20.78
CA ILE A 540 -9.14 -9.96 -19.60
C ILE A 540 -10.45 -9.25 -19.24
N ALA A 541 -10.78 -9.24 -17.95
CA ALA A 541 -11.78 -8.37 -17.37
C ALA A 541 -11.09 -7.32 -16.49
N PHE A 542 -11.50 -6.06 -16.62
CA PHE A 542 -10.90 -4.93 -15.91
C PHE A 542 -11.95 -3.91 -15.50
N HIS A 543 -12.11 -3.68 -14.19
CA HIS A 543 -13.15 -2.81 -13.66
C HIS A 543 -12.60 -1.91 -12.54
N ASP A 544 -12.97 -0.63 -12.56
CA ASP A 544 -12.85 0.24 -11.39
C ASP A 544 -14.05 -0.01 -10.46
N LEU A 545 -13.81 -0.15 -9.15
CA LEU A 545 -14.86 -0.44 -8.17
C LEU A 545 -14.58 0.15 -6.78
N THR A 546 -15.59 0.03 -5.92
CA THR A 546 -15.47 0.26 -4.47
C THR A 546 -15.92 -0.99 -3.73
N THR A 547 -15.19 -1.40 -2.69
CA THR A 547 -15.39 -2.65 -1.95
C THR A 547 -16.68 -2.73 -1.11
N ASN A 548 -17.43 -1.63 -0.97
CA ASN A 548 -18.75 -1.61 -0.33
C ASN A 548 -19.93 -1.77 -1.32
N GLY A 549 -19.63 -2.01 -2.60
CA GLY A 549 -20.64 -2.15 -3.66
C GLY A 549 -21.28 -3.53 -3.74
N ASN A 550 -22.29 -3.65 -4.61
CA ASN A 550 -22.83 -4.94 -5.01
C ASN A 550 -21.75 -5.78 -5.73
N PRO A 551 -21.86 -7.12 -5.70
CA PRO A 551 -21.01 -7.99 -6.50
C PRO A 551 -21.02 -7.57 -7.97
N ILE A 552 -19.85 -7.58 -8.60
CA ILE A 552 -19.68 -7.29 -10.02
C ILE A 552 -19.57 -8.61 -10.77
N GLU A 553 -20.22 -8.67 -11.93
CA GLU A 553 -20.02 -9.76 -12.90
C GLU A 553 -18.84 -9.45 -13.82
N LEU A 554 -17.89 -10.38 -13.96
CA LEU A 554 -16.72 -10.21 -14.81
C LEU A 554 -17.09 -10.22 -16.29
N GLU A 555 -16.80 -9.11 -16.98
CA GLU A 555 -16.94 -9.00 -18.43
C GLU A 555 -15.60 -9.21 -19.13
N PHE A 556 -15.33 -10.44 -19.57
CA PHE A 556 -14.11 -10.77 -20.28
C PHE A 556 -14.12 -10.24 -21.72
N ARG A 557 -13.03 -9.59 -22.11
CA ARG A 557 -12.81 -9.06 -23.47
C ARG A 557 -11.41 -9.43 -23.93
N GLN A 558 -11.25 -9.59 -25.25
CA GLN A 558 -9.94 -9.75 -25.84
C GLN A 558 -9.23 -8.39 -25.83
N VAL A 559 -8.35 -8.19 -24.86
CA VAL A 559 -7.55 -6.97 -24.69
C VAL A 559 -6.10 -7.40 -24.54
N SER A 560 -5.17 -6.65 -25.16
CA SER A 560 -3.74 -6.94 -24.96
C SER A 560 -3.34 -6.64 -23.51
N LEU A 561 -2.40 -7.43 -22.97
CA LEU A 561 -1.91 -7.19 -21.62
C LEU A 561 -1.30 -5.78 -21.50
N GLU A 562 -0.57 -5.31 -22.52
CA GLU A 562 0.04 -3.96 -22.58
C GLU A 562 -0.98 -2.83 -22.35
N GLN A 563 -2.15 -2.90 -23.00
CA GLN A 563 -3.21 -1.90 -22.81
C GLN A 563 -3.71 -1.84 -21.35
N ILE A 564 -3.75 -2.98 -20.67
CA ILE A 564 -4.15 -3.07 -19.27
C ILE A 564 -3.03 -2.57 -18.36
N LEU A 565 -1.76 -2.84 -18.72
CA LEU A 565 -0.60 -2.34 -17.98
C LEU A 565 -0.60 -0.82 -17.93
N ASP A 566 -0.89 -0.19 -19.06
CA ASP A 566 -0.94 1.26 -19.17
C ASP A 566 -2.11 1.87 -18.38
N ALA A 567 -3.21 1.13 -18.18
CA ALA A 567 -4.33 1.54 -17.33
C ALA A 567 -4.06 1.37 -15.82
N LEU A 568 -3.04 0.60 -15.44
CA LEU A 568 -2.67 0.31 -14.04
C LEU A 568 -1.54 1.20 -13.51
N ARG A 569 -0.68 1.67 -14.41
CA ARG A 569 0.32 2.72 -14.16
C ARG A 569 -0.37 4.03 -13.80
#